data_AF-G0VJ57-F1
#
_entry.id   AF-G0VJ57-F1
#
_cell.length_a   1.000
_cell.length_b   1.000
_cell.length_c   1.000
_cell.angle_alpha   90.00
_cell.angle_beta   90.00
_cell.angle_gamma   90.00
#
_symmetry.space_group_name_H-M   'P 1'
#
loop_
_entity.id
_entity.type
_entity.pdbx_description
1 polymer ?
#
loop_
_entity_poly.entity_id
_entity_poly.type
_entity_poly.pdbx_seq_one_letter_code
_entity_poly.pdbx_strand_id
1 'polypeptide(L)'
;MRLKTRRIVKTSQRLLQLLIFFILCNSLGSLRNHLKNVFRQDIPEEYTGGPITDIQCIPCFYWYQTCGSIIWNDQKWLRVSKNLSDESLYSMESGPFSRSFLYVRQDTGEKPISDIAISSDPLMIPVHVTQDINNLLQSSDSSVYHNHKFHQKGSSWRASWSWFWNSGKVLASHDHADDASDSTMDDISLRGENWKYKGYGIWCKFDNTKEIVANIEIFLGSLFLESRPYWREVIHEFKPDDKLPLPISITVKIATNVKEETGELNDGTLKMDSKFKILQVSDVHFRSSINSMPMLKEYQTMQFITNTITRELPNLVIVTGDILDSTNSIDYQTCIMNLVQPMIKFKIPYIITLGSADYSEYASRDQIINFISTLPYSLTKFSTDNGHLIIPLHKFNDPKGEVSQDELMIYVIDSFHSIENDVKFKEIASKPVDWEYALAFRSLPIPQYRPDGLFPIIGQYNERTSLELRENVGTAVGNVINLQDFLISKKVKSISCGHEHNNDCCLQSKNEMWLCYGGSTGVGTKRMEGLFANVRLFDIDTDIGEITSWKRNMHLIDNVYDYQYIYKRE
;
A
#
# COMPACT_ATOMS: atom_id res chain seq x y z
N MET A 1 -16.61 -7.48 -69.50
CA MET A 1 -15.91 -7.30 -68.20
C MET A 1 -16.84 -7.08 -66.98
N ARG A 2 -17.93 -6.28 -67.07
CA ARG A 2 -18.78 -5.89 -65.92
C ARG A 2 -19.57 -7.01 -65.20
N LEU A 3 -19.92 -8.11 -65.88
CA LEU A 3 -20.70 -9.20 -65.27
C LEU A 3 -19.87 -10.13 -64.37
N LYS A 4 -18.60 -10.34 -64.70
CA LYS A 4 -17.68 -11.21 -63.95
C LYS A 4 -17.32 -10.59 -62.59
N THR A 5 -17.09 -9.27 -62.56
CA THR A 5 -16.85 -8.49 -61.33
C THR A 5 -18.07 -8.44 -60.42
N ARG A 6 -19.28 -8.27 -60.96
CA ARG A 6 -20.53 -8.31 -60.17
C ARG A 6 -20.79 -9.68 -59.53
N ARG A 7 -20.47 -10.78 -60.23
CA ARG A 7 -20.57 -12.12 -59.66
C ARG A 7 -19.56 -12.30 -58.53
N ILE A 8 -18.30 -11.93 -58.73
CA ILE A 8 -17.26 -12.02 -57.69
C ILE A 8 -17.66 -11.22 -56.44
N VAL A 9 -18.13 -9.98 -56.58
CA VAL A 9 -18.56 -9.16 -55.43
C VAL A 9 -19.73 -9.80 -54.69
N LYS A 10 -20.75 -10.33 -55.39
CA LYS A 10 -21.87 -11.03 -54.75
C LYS A 10 -21.45 -12.33 -54.07
N THR A 11 -20.51 -13.07 -54.66
CA THR A 11 -19.99 -14.30 -54.05
C THR A 11 -19.15 -13.97 -52.81
N SER A 12 -18.31 -12.93 -52.85
CA SER A 12 -17.56 -12.44 -51.69
C SER A 12 -18.47 -11.91 -50.59
N GLN A 13 -19.55 -11.19 -50.92
CA GLN A 13 -20.56 -10.77 -49.94
C GLN A 13 -21.27 -11.96 -49.28
N ARG A 14 -21.63 -12.98 -50.06
CA ARG A 14 -22.26 -14.20 -49.52
C ARG A 14 -21.30 -15.01 -48.65
N LEU A 15 -20.03 -15.12 -49.05
CA LEU A 15 -19.00 -15.77 -48.24
C LEU A 15 -18.75 -15.00 -46.95
N LEU A 16 -18.70 -13.66 -46.99
CA LEU A 16 -18.59 -12.83 -45.79
C LEU A 16 -19.81 -12.98 -44.87
N GLN A 17 -21.03 -13.02 -45.42
CA GLN A 17 -22.25 -13.26 -44.65
C GLN A 17 -22.27 -14.65 -44.00
N LEU A 18 -21.83 -15.68 -44.72
CA LEU A 18 -21.69 -17.04 -44.17
C LEU A 18 -20.60 -17.12 -43.11
N LEU A 19 -19.48 -16.41 -43.31
CA LEU A 19 -18.39 -16.32 -42.34
C LEU A 19 -18.88 -15.63 -41.05
N ILE A 20 -19.59 -14.50 -41.18
CA ILE A 20 -20.22 -13.78 -40.06
C ILE A 20 -21.25 -14.66 -39.35
N PHE A 21 -22.10 -15.37 -40.10
CA PHE A 21 -23.09 -16.30 -39.53
C PHE A 21 -22.40 -17.45 -38.79
N PHE A 22 -21.31 -18.00 -39.34
CA PHE A 22 -20.54 -19.07 -38.70
C PHE A 22 -19.82 -18.60 -37.44
N ILE A 23 -19.32 -17.35 -37.37
CA ILE A 23 -18.84 -16.74 -36.11
C ILE A 23 -19.98 -16.65 -35.10
N LEU A 24 -21.11 -16.10 -35.52
CA LEU A 24 -22.25 -15.85 -34.63
C LEU A 24 -22.77 -17.16 -34.05
N CYS A 25 -22.86 -18.23 -34.84
CA CYS A 25 -23.28 -19.56 -34.38
C CYS A 25 -22.26 -20.23 -33.46
N ASN A 26 -20.96 -20.13 -33.72
CA ASN A 26 -19.93 -20.72 -32.86
C ASN A 26 -19.60 -19.86 -31.62
N SER A 27 -20.11 -18.63 -31.55
CA SER A 27 -19.90 -17.72 -30.42
C SER A 27 -21.16 -17.41 -29.63
N LEU A 28 -22.29 -18.11 -29.83
CA LEU A 28 -23.57 -17.79 -29.17
C LEU A 28 -23.43 -17.63 -27.63
N GLY A 29 -22.64 -18.48 -26.97
CA GLY A 29 -22.35 -18.37 -25.53
C GLY A 29 -21.49 -17.15 -25.17
N SER A 30 -20.44 -16.89 -25.95
CA SER A 30 -19.58 -15.70 -25.81
C SER A 30 -20.37 -14.41 -26.06
N LEU A 31 -21.17 -14.35 -27.13
CA LEU A 31 -22.06 -13.24 -27.47
C LEU A 31 -23.08 -13.00 -26.36
N ARG A 32 -23.67 -14.05 -25.77
CA ARG A 32 -24.57 -13.93 -24.62
C ARG A 32 -23.88 -13.28 -23.43
N ASN A 33 -22.65 -13.69 -23.10
CA ASN A 33 -21.86 -13.09 -22.01
C ASN A 33 -21.50 -11.62 -22.31
N HIS A 34 -21.08 -11.30 -23.53
CA HIS A 34 -20.85 -9.92 -23.95
C HIS A 34 -22.11 -9.06 -23.84
N LEU A 35 -23.27 -9.55 -24.32
CA LEU A 35 -24.55 -8.83 -24.23
C LEU A 35 -24.96 -8.62 -22.76
N LYS A 36 -24.78 -9.63 -21.90
CA LYS A 36 -25.01 -9.47 -20.46
C LYS A 36 -24.17 -8.33 -19.87
N ASN A 37 -22.89 -8.21 -20.23
CA ASN A 37 -22.02 -7.12 -19.73
C ASN A 37 -22.33 -5.74 -20.33
N VAL A 38 -22.97 -5.69 -21.50
CA VAL A 38 -23.39 -4.44 -22.16
C VAL A 38 -24.65 -3.85 -21.53
N PHE A 39 -25.61 -4.70 -21.15
CA PHE A 39 -26.95 -4.26 -20.74
C PHE A 39 -27.21 -4.32 -19.22
N ARG A 40 -26.21 -4.69 -18.41
CA ARG A 40 -26.37 -4.91 -16.97
C ARG A 40 -26.32 -3.62 -16.16
N GLN A 41 -27.42 -3.28 -15.50
CA GLN A 41 -27.58 -2.06 -14.69
C GLN A 41 -27.15 -2.17 -13.22
N ASP A 42 -26.46 -3.24 -12.82
CA ASP A 42 -26.03 -3.39 -11.41
C ASP A 42 -24.95 -2.36 -11.06
N ILE A 43 -24.94 -1.91 -9.80
CA ILE A 43 -23.86 -1.07 -9.26
C ILE A 43 -22.54 -1.84 -9.40
N PRO A 44 -21.46 -1.21 -9.88
CA PRO A 44 -20.15 -1.83 -9.95
C PRO A 44 -19.72 -2.33 -8.57
N GLU A 45 -19.60 -3.64 -8.42
CA GLU A 45 -19.00 -4.24 -7.24
C GLU A 45 -17.59 -4.69 -7.60
N GLU A 46 -16.61 -4.32 -6.80
CA GLU A 46 -15.22 -4.75 -6.95
C GLU A 46 -14.83 -5.68 -5.81
N TYR A 47 -13.79 -6.46 -6.02
CA TYR A 47 -13.20 -7.26 -4.95
C TYR A 47 -12.37 -6.36 -4.04
N THR A 48 -12.79 -6.24 -2.78
CA THR A 48 -12.14 -5.46 -1.72
C THR A 48 -11.50 -6.34 -0.64
N GLY A 49 -11.59 -7.66 -0.77
CA GLY A 49 -10.93 -8.63 0.09
C GLY A 49 -11.76 -9.89 0.36
N GLY A 50 -11.14 -10.88 1.00
CA GLY A 50 -11.79 -12.14 1.39
C GLY A 50 -11.36 -13.35 0.56
N PRO A 51 -11.69 -14.58 0.98
CA PRO A 51 -11.23 -15.80 0.32
C PRO A 51 -11.65 -15.88 -1.15
N ILE A 52 -10.74 -16.38 -1.99
CA ILE A 52 -10.97 -16.53 -3.43
C ILE A 52 -10.96 -18.00 -3.86
N THR A 53 -11.82 -18.34 -4.81
CA THR A 53 -11.97 -19.70 -5.39
C THR A 53 -11.42 -19.79 -6.79
N ASP A 54 -11.32 -18.66 -7.49
CA ASP A 54 -10.74 -18.58 -8.83
C ASP A 54 -10.12 -17.20 -9.10
N ILE A 55 -9.16 -17.14 -10.01
CA ILE A 55 -8.48 -15.93 -10.46
C ILE A 55 -8.09 -16.06 -11.94
N GLN A 56 -8.37 -15.01 -12.72
CA GLN A 56 -8.04 -14.94 -14.14
C GLN A 56 -7.76 -13.51 -14.58
N CYS A 57 -6.93 -13.36 -15.63
CA CYS A 57 -6.83 -12.12 -16.36
C CYS A 57 -7.92 -12.10 -17.45
N ILE A 58 -8.87 -11.16 -17.38
CA ILE A 58 -10.04 -11.12 -18.27
C ILE A 58 -10.14 -9.74 -18.94
N PRO A 59 -10.37 -9.66 -20.27
CA PRO A 59 -10.58 -8.39 -20.96
C PRO A 59 -11.95 -7.78 -20.61
N CYS A 60 -11.93 -6.55 -20.12
CA CYS A 60 -13.09 -5.66 -20.09
C CYS A 60 -13.11 -4.80 -21.35
N PHE A 61 -14.17 -4.91 -22.14
CA PHE A 61 -14.31 -4.15 -23.39
C PHE A 61 -14.82 -2.75 -23.12
N TYR A 62 -14.38 -1.78 -23.93
CA TYR A 62 -14.78 -0.37 -23.73
C TYR A 62 -16.28 -0.10 -23.87
N TRP A 63 -17.04 -1.05 -24.46
CA TRP A 63 -18.50 -0.98 -24.56
C TRP A 63 -19.24 -1.72 -23.44
N TYR A 64 -18.53 -2.30 -22.48
CA TYR A 64 -19.17 -2.83 -21.27
C TYR A 64 -19.65 -1.69 -20.39
N GLN A 65 -20.75 -1.90 -19.69
CA GLN A 65 -21.32 -0.87 -18.81
C GLN A 65 -20.44 -0.60 -17.59
N THR A 66 -19.75 -1.62 -17.08
CA THR A 66 -18.79 -1.52 -15.98
C THR A 66 -17.69 -2.57 -16.11
N CYS A 67 -16.50 -2.23 -15.60
CA CYS A 67 -15.38 -3.16 -15.46
C CYS A 67 -15.17 -3.64 -14.01
N GLY A 68 -15.91 -3.11 -13.02
CA GLY A 68 -15.75 -3.52 -11.62
C GLY A 68 -16.16 -4.98 -11.40
N SER A 69 -17.26 -5.40 -12.04
CA SER A 69 -17.62 -6.82 -12.14
C SER A 69 -18.11 -7.16 -13.54
N ILE A 70 -17.79 -8.36 -14.00
CA ILE A 70 -18.18 -8.86 -15.32
C ILE A 70 -18.73 -10.29 -15.22
N ILE A 71 -19.52 -10.67 -16.21
CA ILE A 71 -19.95 -12.05 -16.42
C ILE A 71 -19.02 -12.68 -17.46
N TRP A 72 -18.33 -13.74 -17.04
CA TRP A 72 -17.41 -14.49 -17.87
C TRP A 72 -17.64 -15.98 -17.63
N ASN A 73 -17.82 -16.74 -18.72
CA ASN A 73 -18.23 -18.15 -18.67
C ASN A 73 -19.48 -18.39 -17.79
N ASP A 74 -20.51 -17.54 -17.95
CA ASP A 74 -21.77 -17.58 -17.19
C ASP A 74 -21.63 -17.41 -15.66
N GLN A 75 -20.45 -17.03 -15.16
CA GLN A 75 -20.18 -16.74 -13.76
C GLN A 75 -19.87 -15.26 -13.55
N LYS A 76 -20.12 -14.73 -12.34
CA LYS A 76 -19.76 -13.37 -11.95
C LYS A 76 -18.31 -13.34 -11.47
N TRP A 77 -17.55 -12.37 -11.98
CA TRP A 77 -16.16 -12.12 -11.66
C TRP A 77 -16.00 -10.69 -11.15
N LEU A 78 -15.22 -10.50 -10.09
CA LEU A 78 -14.98 -9.22 -9.45
C LEU A 78 -13.55 -8.77 -9.74
N ARG A 79 -13.36 -7.55 -10.23
CA ARG A 79 -12.03 -6.99 -10.45
C ARG A 79 -11.35 -6.76 -9.11
N VAL A 80 -10.07 -7.12 -9.00
CA VAL A 80 -9.26 -6.76 -7.82
C VAL A 80 -9.15 -5.24 -7.74
N SER A 81 -9.71 -4.65 -6.68
CA SER A 81 -9.74 -3.19 -6.51
C SER A 81 -8.36 -2.65 -6.15
N LYS A 82 -8.00 -1.50 -6.71
CA LYS A 82 -6.78 -0.75 -6.37
C LYS A 82 -7.07 0.53 -5.58
N ASN A 83 -8.35 0.85 -5.36
CA ASN A 83 -8.79 2.08 -4.71
C ASN A 83 -8.14 3.36 -5.29
N LEU A 84 -7.96 3.38 -6.62
CA LEU A 84 -7.52 4.55 -7.38
C LEU A 84 -8.63 4.96 -8.36
N SER A 85 -8.78 6.25 -8.59
CA SER A 85 -9.81 6.79 -9.49
C SER A 85 -9.57 6.45 -10.97
N ASP A 86 -8.32 6.25 -11.39
CA ASP A 86 -7.96 5.85 -12.76
C ASP A 86 -7.63 4.35 -12.84
N GLU A 87 -8.55 3.60 -13.45
CA GLU A 87 -8.44 2.15 -13.63
C GLU A 87 -7.31 1.74 -14.56
N SER A 88 -6.93 2.60 -15.51
CA SER A 88 -5.97 2.25 -16.55
C SER A 88 -4.57 1.97 -15.99
N LEU A 89 -4.27 2.56 -14.82
CA LEU A 89 -2.99 2.44 -14.13
C LEU A 89 -2.63 1.02 -13.68
N TYR A 90 -3.64 0.16 -13.45
CA TYR A 90 -3.46 -1.22 -12.97
C TYR A 90 -4.06 -2.26 -13.93
N SER A 91 -4.18 -1.90 -15.21
CA SER A 91 -4.50 -2.89 -16.25
C SER A 91 -3.29 -3.80 -16.53
N MET A 92 -3.55 -5.09 -16.69
CA MET A 92 -2.54 -6.10 -17.02
C MET A 92 -2.20 -6.09 -18.51
N GLU A 93 -3.11 -5.63 -19.37
CA GLU A 93 -2.89 -5.49 -20.80
C GLU A 93 -3.83 -4.41 -21.34
N SER A 94 -3.36 -3.58 -22.27
CA SER A 94 -4.18 -2.55 -22.91
C SER A 94 -4.21 -2.74 -24.42
N GLY A 95 -5.42 -2.98 -24.94
CA GLY A 95 -5.70 -3.15 -26.37
C GLY A 95 -6.57 -2.03 -26.96
N PRO A 96 -6.76 -2.02 -28.28
CA PRO A 96 -7.58 -1.01 -28.97
C PRO A 96 -9.08 -1.11 -28.66
N PHE A 97 -9.54 -2.24 -28.11
CA PHE A 97 -10.97 -2.50 -27.86
C PHE A 97 -11.29 -2.87 -26.40
N SER A 98 -10.27 -3.14 -25.59
CA SER A 98 -10.41 -3.64 -24.22
C SER A 98 -9.17 -3.36 -23.38
N ARG A 99 -9.36 -3.40 -22.06
CA ARG A 99 -8.27 -3.54 -21.09
C ARG A 99 -8.48 -4.81 -20.30
N SER A 100 -7.41 -5.58 -20.10
CA SER A 100 -7.45 -6.78 -19.29
C SER A 100 -7.09 -6.44 -17.86
N PHE A 101 -7.88 -6.96 -16.92
CA PHE A 101 -7.66 -6.78 -15.48
C PHE A 101 -7.57 -8.14 -14.80
N LEU A 102 -7.06 -8.13 -13.57
CA LEU A 102 -7.12 -9.28 -12.69
C LEU A 102 -8.51 -9.36 -12.06
N TYR A 103 -9.20 -10.45 -12.32
CA TYR A 103 -10.51 -10.75 -11.76
C TYR A 103 -10.45 -11.99 -10.89
N VAL A 104 -11.24 -11.99 -9.83
CA VAL A 104 -11.39 -13.11 -8.90
C VAL A 104 -12.85 -13.53 -8.77
N ARG A 105 -13.03 -14.79 -8.36
CA ARG A 105 -14.30 -15.30 -7.83
C ARG A 105 -14.15 -15.46 -6.33
N GLN A 106 -15.10 -14.90 -5.58
CA GLN A 106 -15.20 -15.11 -4.14
C GLN A 106 -15.95 -16.40 -3.82
N ASP A 107 -15.73 -16.91 -2.61
CA ASP A 107 -16.32 -18.15 -2.14
C ASP A 107 -17.86 -18.12 -2.14
N THR A 108 -18.45 -19.02 -2.92
CA THR A 108 -19.89 -19.28 -2.99
C THR A 108 -20.24 -20.72 -2.55
N GLY A 109 -19.39 -21.36 -1.74
CA GLY A 109 -19.44 -22.78 -1.39
C GLY A 109 -18.51 -23.67 -2.23
N GLU A 110 -17.56 -23.07 -2.96
CA GLU A 110 -16.55 -23.79 -3.73
C GLU A 110 -15.24 -23.86 -2.93
N LYS A 111 -14.39 -24.85 -3.21
CA LYS A 111 -13.12 -24.99 -2.50
C LYS A 111 -12.21 -23.77 -2.78
N PRO A 112 -11.75 -23.03 -1.74
CA PRO A 112 -10.87 -21.88 -1.94
C PRO A 112 -9.50 -22.29 -2.49
N ILE A 113 -8.83 -21.33 -3.13
CA ILE A 113 -7.45 -21.48 -3.58
C ILE A 113 -6.56 -21.54 -2.33
N SER A 114 -5.68 -22.54 -2.27
CA SER A 114 -4.72 -22.67 -1.18
C SER A 114 -3.45 -21.85 -1.44
N ASP A 115 -3.07 -21.67 -2.72
CA ASP A 115 -1.92 -20.83 -3.09
C ASP A 115 -1.97 -20.32 -4.54
N ILE A 116 -1.23 -19.24 -4.84
CA ILE A 116 -1.12 -18.63 -6.18
C ILE A 116 0.34 -18.42 -6.55
N ALA A 117 0.69 -18.71 -7.80
CA ALA A 117 1.96 -18.32 -8.39
C ALA A 117 1.71 -17.65 -9.74
N ILE A 118 2.41 -16.55 -10.02
CA ILE A 118 2.28 -15.83 -11.28
C ILE A 118 3.67 -15.68 -11.91
N SER A 119 3.79 -16.06 -13.17
CA SER A 119 4.99 -15.83 -13.96
C SER A 119 4.89 -14.50 -14.72
N SER A 120 5.98 -13.73 -14.75
CA SER A 120 6.09 -12.54 -15.58
C SER A 120 6.11 -12.85 -17.08
N ASP A 121 6.65 -14.02 -17.46
CA ASP A 121 6.50 -14.57 -18.81
C ASP A 121 5.39 -15.63 -18.79
N PRO A 122 4.24 -15.40 -19.47
CA PRO A 122 3.15 -16.37 -19.54
C PRO A 122 3.53 -17.75 -20.09
N LEU A 123 4.68 -17.86 -20.76
CA LEU A 123 5.20 -19.12 -21.30
C LEU A 123 6.05 -19.91 -20.29
N MET A 124 6.42 -19.30 -19.17
CA MET A 124 7.26 -19.91 -18.14
C MET A 124 6.42 -20.45 -16.99
N ILE A 125 6.85 -21.59 -16.43
CA ILE A 125 6.30 -22.14 -15.20
C ILE A 125 7.04 -21.48 -14.03
N PRO A 126 6.33 -20.92 -13.03
CA PRO A 126 6.98 -20.39 -11.84
C PRO A 126 7.85 -21.46 -11.15
N VAL A 127 9.02 -21.06 -10.66
CA VAL A 127 9.97 -21.98 -10.02
C VAL A 127 9.33 -22.72 -8.84
N HIS A 128 8.52 -22.04 -8.04
CA HIS A 128 7.79 -22.64 -6.92
C HIS A 128 6.84 -23.77 -7.37
N VAL A 129 6.09 -23.56 -8.47
CA VAL A 129 5.21 -24.59 -9.03
C VAL A 129 6.02 -25.80 -9.47
N THR A 130 7.17 -25.56 -10.12
CA THR A 130 8.07 -26.64 -10.56
C THR A 130 8.65 -27.41 -9.37
N GLN A 131 9.03 -26.72 -8.29
CA GLN A 131 9.54 -27.34 -7.06
C GLN A 131 8.49 -28.23 -6.39
N ASP A 132 7.25 -27.75 -6.26
CA ASP A 132 6.14 -28.51 -5.70
C ASP A 132 5.85 -29.79 -6.50
N ILE A 133 5.82 -29.68 -7.83
CA ILE A 133 5.60 -30.83 -8.72
C ILE A 133 6.77 -31.83 -8.60
N ASN A 134 8.02 -31.36 -8.57
CA ASN A 134 9.19 -32.22 -8.40
C ASN A 134 9.18 -32.96 -7.05
N ASN A 135 8.79 -32.27 -5.98
CA ASN A 135 8.66 -32.86 -4.64
C ASN A 135 7.62 -33.99 -4.62
N LEU A 136 6.49 -33.82 -5.32
CA LEU A 136 5.48 -34.86 -5.48
C LEU A 136 6.00 -36.06 -6.29
N LEU A 137 6.78 -35.80 -7.34
CA LEU A 137 7.32 -36.81 -8.23
C LEU A 137 8.53 -37.58 -7.68
N GLN A 138 9.10 -37.13 -6.54
CA GLN A 138 10.36 -37.65 -5.97
C GLN A 138 11.51 -37.72 -6.99
N SER A 139 11.49 -36.87 -8.02
CA SER A 139 12.52 -36.82 -9.05
C SER A 139 13.24 -35.49 -9.02
N SER A 140 14.57 -35.52 -8.87
CA SER A 140 15.45 -34.35 -8.96
C SER A 140 15.73 -33.91 -10.41
N ASP A 141 15.02 -34.48 -11.39
CA ASP A 141 15.28 -34.29 -12.82
C ASP A 141 14.33 -33.25 -13.43
N SER A 142 14.87 -32.07 -13.75
CA SER A 142 14.12 -30.98 -14.41
C SER A 142 14.01 -31.16 -15.93
N SER A 143 14.56 -32.23 -16.52
CA SER A 143 14.55 -32.45 -17.97
C SER A 143 13.17 -32.86 -18.52
N VAL A 144 12.24 -33.28 -17.66
CA VAL A 144 10.86 -33.67 -18.02
C VAL A 144 10.05 -32.50 -18.60
N TYR A 145 10.47 -31.26 -18.34
CA TYR A 145 9.74 -30.04 -18.72
C TYR A 145 10.12 -29.45 -20.09
N HIS A 146 11.06 -30.06 -20.84
CA HIS A 146 11.57 -29.51 -22.11
C HIS A 146 10.85 -29.97 -23.39
N ASN A 147 9.74 -30.70 -23.31
CA ASN A 147 8.99 -31.11 -24.51
C ASN A 147 7.60 -30.47 -24.59
N HIS A 148 7.59 -29.20 -25.01
CA HIS A 148 6.44 -28.63 -25.69
C HIS A 148 6.88 -28.17 -27.09
N LYS A 149 6.51 -28.93 -28.13
CA LYS A 149 6.52 -28.42 -29.51
C LYS A 149 5.43 -27.35 -29.61
N PHE A 150 5.78 -26.10 -29.34
CA PHE A 150 4.97 -24.96 -29.73
C PHE A 150 5.09 -24.79 -31.25
N HIS A 151 3.96 -24.82 -31.95
CA HIS A 151 3.94 -24.37 -33.35
C HIS A 151 4.25 -22.88 -33.40
N GLN A 152 5.47 -22.55 -33.81
CA GLN A 152 5.82 -21.23 -34.34
C GLN A 152 4.80 -20.83 -35.42
N LYS A 153 4.12 -19.70 -35.23
CA LYS A 153 3.76 -18.83 -36.35
C LYS A 153 4.47 -17.51 -36.14
N GLY A 154 5.42 -17.25 -37.03
CA GLY A 154 6.43 -16.23 -36.92
C GLY A 154 5.95 -14.80 -37.13
N SER A 155 6.87 -13.90 -36.73
CA SER A 155 7.12 -12.54 -37.22
C SER A 155 5.92 -11.60 -37.44
N SER A 156 5.84 -10.63 -36.53
CA SER A 156 5.56 -9.19 -36.77
C SER A 156 4.80 -8.85 -38.06
N TRP A 157 3.46 -8.81 -37.99
CA TRP A 157 2.57 -7.85 -38.70
C TRP A 157 1.09 -8.31 -38.79
N ARG A 158 0.69 -9.44 -38.18
CA ARG A 158 -0.70 -9.98 -38.32
C ARG A 158 -1.55 -10.07 -37.03
N ALA A 159 -1.14 -9.43 -35.94
CA ALA A 159 -1.79 -9.55 -34.63
C ALA A 159 -2.99 -8.59 -34.40
N SER A 160 -3.71 -8.18 -35.44
CA SER A 160 -4.86 -7.25 -35.27
C SER A 160 -6.23 -7.87 -35.55
N TRP A 161 -6.30 -9.12 -36.02
CA TRP A 161 -7.56 -9.74 -36.43
C TRP A 161 -7.79 -11.17 -35.91
N SER A 162 -6.85 -11.78 -35.19
CA SER A 162 -6.98 -13.16 -34.69
C SER A 162 -7.78 -13.30 -33.39
N TRP A 163 -7.98 -12.21 -32.64
CA TRP A 163 -8.69 -12.25 -31.35
C TRP A 163 -10.20 -12.48 -31.50
N PHE A 164 -10.79 -12.03 -32.62
CA PHE A 164 -12.22 -12.18 -32.91
C PHE A 164 -12.63 -13.62 -33.30
N TRP A 165 -11.66 -14.49 -33.64
CA TRP A 165 -11.92 -15.81 -34.22
C TRP A 165 -11.44 -16.98 -33.37
N ASN A 166 -10.57 -16.76 -32.38
CA ASN A 166 -9.95 -17.85 -31.61
C ASN A 166 -10.66 -18.18 -30.29
N SER A 167 -11.77 -17.52 -29.97
CA SER A 167 -12.61 -17.83 -28.80
C SER A 167 -13.41 -19.14 -28.96
N GLY A 168 -13.27 -19.87 -30.07
CA GLY A 168 -14.07 -21.04 -30.40
C GLY A 168 -13.32 -22.37 -30.54
N LYS A 169 -12.03 -22.47 -30.16
CA LYS A 169 -11.25 -23.72 -30.35
C LYS A 169 -10.38 -24.17 -29.17
N VAL A 170 -10.77 -23.86 -27.92
CA VAL A 170 -10.13 -24.44 -26.71
C VAL A 170 -11.15 -25.05 -25.72
N LEU A 171 -12.43 -25.14 -26.05
CA LEU A 171 -13.43 -25.77 -25.17
C LEU A 171 -14.35 -26.71 -25.95
N ALA A 172 -13.92 -27.97 -26.05
CA ALA A 172 -14.79 -29.12 -26.24
C ALA A 172 -14.03 -30.41 -25.86
N SER A 173 -14.12 -30.82 -24.60
CA SER A 173 -13.88 -32.21 -24.20
C SER A 173 -14.60 -32.48 -22.87
N HIS A 174 -15.30 -33.61 -22.79
CA HIS A 174 -16.39 -34.03 -21.86
C HIS A 174 -17.75 -33.75 -22.54
N ASP A 175 -18.52 -34.73 -23.03
CA ASP A 175 -18.66 -36.15 -22.66
C ASP A 175 -18.99 -36.99 -23.91
N HIS A 176 -18.39 -38.18 -24.04
CA HIS A 176 -19.05 -39.44 -24.40
C HIS A 176 -18.03 -40.58 -24.45
N ALA A 177 -18.38 -41.70 -23.82
CA ALA A 177 -17.62 -42.93 -23.70
C ALA A 177 -17.51 -43.69 -25.04
N ASP A 178 -16.58 -44.65 -25.04
CA ASP A 178 -16.33 -45.73 -26.01
C ASP A 178 -15.47 -45.39 -27.24
N ASP A 179 -14.14 -45.57 -27.13
CA ASP A 179 -13.45 -46.70 -27.75
C ASP A 179 -11.93 -46.66 -27.48
N ALA A 180 -11.35 -47.84 -27.29
CA ALA A 180 -9.93 -48.03 -26.99
C ALA A 180 -9.05 -47.88 -28.23
N SER A 181 -8.05 -47.01 -28.18
CA SER A 181 -6.63 -47.29 -28.52
C SER A 181 -5.84 -46.01 -28.83
N ASP A 182 -4.62 -45.98 -28.27
CA ASP A 182 -3.43 -45.28 -28.75
C ASP A 182 -3.11 -43.85 -28.24
N SER A 183 -2.66 -43.82 -26.98
CA SER A 183 -1.36 -43.32 -26.48
C SER A 183 -0.71 -41.98 -26.95
N THR A 184 -0.32 -41.21 -25.92
CA THR A 184 0.78 -40.20 -25.83
C THR A 184 0.53 -38.68 -25.98
N MET A 185 -0.55 -38.09 -25.43
CA MET A 185 -0.59 -36.62 -25.23
C MET A 185 -1.25 -36.06 -23.95
N ASP A 186 -1.55 -36.88 -22.93
CA ASP A 186 -2.23 -36.38 -21.70
C ASP A 186 -1.53 -36.69 -20.35
N ASP A 187 -0.36 -37.33 -20.34
CA ASP A 187 0.14 -38.01 -19.12
C ASP A 187 1.12 -37.20 -18.23
N ILE A 188 1.11 -35.86 -18.31
CA ILE A 188 1.70 -35.00 -17.25
C ILE A 188 0.63 -34.65 -16.19
N SER A 189 -0.65 -34.87 -16.50
CA SER A 189 -1.79 -34.48 -15.66
C SER A 189 -2.05 -35.37 -14.45
N LEU A 190 -1.43 -36.56 -14.35
CA LEU A 190 -1.77 -37.58 -13.36
C LEU A 190 -0.85 -37.63 -12.12
N ARG A 191 0.13 -36.72 -11.96
CA ARG A 191 1.05 -36.75 -10.79
C ARG A 191 1.35 -35.40 -10.12
N GLY A 192 0.74 -34.30 -10.56
CA GLY A 192 0.94 -32.94 -10.03
C GLY A 192 -0.36 -32.19 -9.69
N GLU A 193 -1.44 -32.93 -9.37
CA GLU A 193 -2.87 -32.55 -9.42
C GLU A 193 -3.29 -31.25 -8.72
N ASN A 194 -2.51 -30.73 -7.78
CA ASN A 194 -2.94 -29.58 -6.98
C ASN A 194 -2.80 -28.24 -7.72
N TRP A 195 -1.85 -28.09 -8.65
CA TRP A 195 -1.63 -26.84 -9.40
C TRP A 195 -2.37 -26.84 -10.73
N LYS A 196 -3.20 -25.82 -10.97
CA LYS A 196 -3.94 -25.61 -12.23
C LYS A 196 -3.51 -24.32 -12.90
N TYR A 197 -3.14 -24.41 -14.17
CA TYR A 197 -2.85 -23.23 -15.00
C TYR A 197 -4.14 -22.50 -15.37
N LYS A 198 -4.15 -21.17 -15.22
CA LYS A 198 -5.32 -20.31 -15.43
C LYS A 198 -5.16 -19.33 -16.58
N GLY A 199 -4.06 -19.43 -17.34
CA GLY A 199 -3.69 -18.48 -18.40
C GLY A 199 -2.88 -17.29 -17.86
N TYR A 200 -2.24 -16.54 -18.76
CA TYR A 200 -1.45 -15.34 -18.41
C TYR A 200 -0.36 -15.59 -17.36
N GLY A 201 0.25 -16.78 -17.36
CA GLY A 201 1.28 -17.13 -16.36
C GLY A 201 0.73 -17.39 -14.95
N ILE A 202 -0.59 -17.38 -14.74
CA ILE A 202 -1.23 -17.59 -13.45
C ILE A 202 -1.43 -19.08 -13.20
N TRP A 203 -1.00 -19.54 -12.02
CA TRP A 203 -1.19 -20.89 -11.51
C TRP A 203 -1.85 -20.84 -10.15
N CYS A 204 -2.82 -21.73 -9.91
CA CYS A 204 -3.54 -21.82 -8.64
C CYS A 204 -3.41 -23.23 -8.05
N LYS A 205 -3.10 -23.30 -6.76
CA LYS A 205 -3.06 -24.55 -5.99
C LYS A 205 -4.39 -24.78 -5.29
N PHE A 206 -4.89 -26.02 -5.34
CA PHE A 206 -6.13 -26.45 -4.70
C PHE A 206 -5.88 -27.61 -3.74
N ASP A 207 -5.18 -27.35 -2.64
CA ASP A 207 -4.86 -28.38 -1.65
C ASP A 207 -5.93 -28.52 -0.55
N ASN A 208 -6.00 -29.65 0.15
CA ASN A 208 -6.85 -29.86 1.33
C ASN A 208 -6.19 -29.32 2.61
N THR A 209 -5.20 -28.43 2.48
CA THR A 209 -4.51 -27.81 3.61
C THR A 209 -5.41 -26.81 4.32
N LYS A 210 -5.00 -26.40 5.52
CA LYS A 210 -5.66 -25.33 6.28
C LYS A 210 -5.32 -23.93 5.78
N GLU A 211 -4.41 -23.84 4.80
CA GLU A 211 -3.95 -22.57 4.25
C GLU A 211 -4.86 -22.18 3.10
N ILE A 212 -5.34 -20.94 3.13
CA ILE A 212 -6.19 -20.38 2.09
C ILE A 212 -5.68 -19.01 1.68
N VAL A 213 -5.81 -18.68 0.39
CA VAL A 213 -5.61 -17.32 -0.09
C VAL A 213 -6.81 -16.49 0.38
N ALA A 214 -6.58 -15.70 1.43
CA ALA A 214 -7.59 -14.91 2.11
C ALA A 214 -7.72 -13.50 1.57
N ASN A 215 -6.71 -12.99 0.86
CA ASN A 215 -6.78 -11.71 0.18
C ASN A 215 -5.77 -11.63 -0.98
N ILE A 216 -6.01 -10.73 -1.92
CA ILE A 216 -5.08 -10.35 -3.00
C ILE A 216 -5.10 -8.84 -3.20
N GLU A 217 -3.91 -8.24 -3.31
CA GLU A 217 -3.75 -6.80 -3.47
C GLU A 217 -2.71 -6.48 -4.56
N ILE A 218 -2.88 -5.32 -5.19
CA ILE A 218 -2.02 -4.82 -6.26
C ILE A 218 -1.30 -3.56 -5.76
N PHE A 219 -0.01 -3.44 -6.08
CA PHE A 219 0.83 -2.26 -5.82
C PHE A 219 1.48 -1.80 -7.10
N LEU A 220 1.53 -0.49 -7.33
CA LEU A 220 2.08 0.12 -8.52
C LEU A 220 3.33 0.93 -8.19
N GLY A 221 4.37 0.77 -9.01
CA GLY A 221 5.63 1.47 -8.91
C GLY A 221 6.77 0.59 -8.41
N SER A 222 7.96 1.18 -8.38
CA SER A 222 9.20 0.47 -8.10
C SER A 222 9.49 0.43 -6.59
N LEU A 223 10.43 -0.43 -6.18
CA LEU A 223 10.92 -0.64 -4.82
C LEU A 223 9.91 -1.23 -3.84
N PHE A 224 8.73 -1.63 -4.30
CA PHE A 224 7.76 -2.30 -3.45
C PHE A 224 8.34 -3.60 -2.92
N LEU A 225 8.29 -3.78 -1.60
CA LEU A 225 8.63 -5.04 -0.94
C LEU A 225 7.55 -5.36 0.10
N GLU A 226 6.96 -6.55 0.00
CA GLU A 226 5.98 -6.98 0.98
C GLU A 226 6.65 -7.27 2.32
N SER A 227 6.12 -6.66 3.37
CA SER A 227 6.65 -6.76 4.74
C SER A 227 5.59 -7.14 5.77
N ARG A 228 4.30 -7.13 5.39
CA ARG A 228 3.20 -7.46 6.27
C ARG A 228 3.25 -8.95 6.62
N PRO A 229 2.99 -9.32 7.90
CA PRO A 229 2.88 -10.72 8.28
C PRO A 229 1.80 -11.45 7.47
N TYR A 230 2.08 -12.68 7.08
CA TYR A 230 1.18 -13.56 6.30
C TYR A 230 0.89 -13.09 4.87
N TRP A 231 1.52 -12.01 4.40
CA TRP A 231 1.49 -11.61 3.00
C TRP A 231 2.77 -12.05 2.29
N ARG A 232 2.65 -12.36 1.00
CA ARG A 232 3.80 -12.56 0.12
C ARG A 232 3.55 -12.01 -1.26
N GLU A 233 4.61 -11.61 -1.94
CA GLU A 233 4.58 -11.29 -3.37
C GLU A 233 4.41 -12.58 -4.19
N VAL A 234 3.47 -12.56 -5.13
CA VAL A 234 3.30 -13.60 -6.15
C VAL A 234 3.85 -13.18 -7.50
N ILE A 235 4.00 -11.87 -7.70
CA ILE A 235 4.74 -11.26 -8.80
C ILE A 235 5.36 -9.95 -8.31
N HIS A 236 6.58 -9.67 -8.73
CA HIS A 236 7.34 -8.49 -8.33
C HIS A 236 7.63 -7.62 -9.56
N GLU A 237 7.24 -6.35 -9.49
CA GLU A 237 7.50 -5.31 -10.50
C GLU A 237 7.28 -5.72 -11.97
N PHE A 238 6.20 -6.46 -12.23
CA PHE A 238 5.84 -6.87 -13.58
C PHE A 238 5.48 -5.67 -14.45
N LYS A 239 6.09 -5.56 -15.62
CA LYS A 239 5.77 -4.57 -16.64
C LYS A 239 5.14 -5.27 -17.85
N PRO A 240 3.81 -5.24 -18.00
CA PRO A 240 3.15 -5.94 -19.10
C PRO A 240 3.33 -5.27 -20.46
N ASP A 241 3.45 -3.95 -20.50
CA ASP A 241 3.61 -3.13 -21.70
C ASP A 241 4.51 -1.93 -21.35
N ASP A 242 5.44 -1.56 -22.23
CA ASP A 242 6.24 -0.33 -22.12
C ASP A 242 5.38 0.94 -22.06
N LYS A 243 4.11 0.85 -22.48
CA LYS A 243 3.12 1.94 -22.39
C LYS A 243 2.50 2.11 -21.01
N LEU A 244 2.59 1.12 -20.13
CA LEU A 244 2.07 1.28 -18.76
C LEU A 244 3.03 2.16 -17.95
N PRO A 245 2.51 3.13 -17.19
CA PRO A 245 3.36 4.13 -16.55
C PRO A 245 4.20 3.55 -15.42
N LEU A 246 3.74 2.48 -14.75
CA LEU A 246 4.36 1.91 -13.56
C LEU A 246 4.37 0.37 -13.61
N PRO A 247 5.40 -0.30 -13.04
CA PRO A 247 5.37 -1.74 -12.81
C PRO A 247 4.31 -2.12 -11.78
N ILE A 248 3.87 -3.37 -11.84
CA ILE A 248 2.82 -3.96 -11.01
C ILE A 248 3.40 -5.06 -10.14
N SER A 249 3.27 -4.93 -8.83
CA SER A 249 3.48 -6.02 -7.87
C SER A 249 2.13 -6.54 -7.39
N ILE A 250 1.99 -7.86 -7.27
CA ILE A 250 0.77 -8.51 -6.77
C ILE A 250 1.16 -9.30 -5.53
N THR A 251 0.39 -9.10 -4.46
CA THR A 251 0.59 -9.76 -3.18
C THR A 251 -0.64 -10.55 -2.79
N VAL A 252 -0.44 -11.65 -2.07
CA VAL A 252 -1.53 -12.47 -1.54
C VAL A 252 -1.35 -12.64 -0.04
N LYS A 253 -2.47 -12.60 0.68
CA LYS A 253 -2.54 -12.95 2.10
C LYS A 253 -2.88 -14.42 2.24
N ILE A 254 -2.05 -15.16 2.94
CA ILE A 254 -2.31 -16.56 3.27
C ILE A 254 -2.84 -16.63 4.70
N ALA A 255 -4.12 -16.97 4.86
CA ALA A 255 -4.66 -17.23 6.19
C ALA A 255 -4.22 -18.61 6.66
N THR A 256 -3.75 -18.67 7.90
CA THR A 256 -3.40 -19.90 8.61
C THR A 256 -4.23 -20.00 9.90
N ASN A 257 -4.25 -21.17 10.53
CA ASN A 257 -4.92 -21.34 11.84
C ASN A 257 -4.21 -20.61 13.00
N VAL A 258 -3.08 -19.93 12.73
CA VAL A 258 -2.34 -19.16 13.74
C VAL A 258 -3.02 -17.82 13.91
N LYS A 259 -3.34 -17.44 15.16
CA LYS A 259 -3.87 -16.10 15.45
C LYS A 259 -2.88 -15.06 14.92
N GLU A 260 -3.38 -14.09 14.16
CA GLU A 260 -2.56 -13.00 13.68
C GLU A 260 -1.91 -12.27 14.87
N GLU A 261 -0.59 -12.20 14.88
CA GLU A 261 0.15 -11.28 15.76
C GLU A 261 -0.11 -9.87 15.22
N THR A 262 -1.26 -9.29 15.52
CA THR A 262 -1.59 -7.90 15.12
C THR A 262 -0.80 -6.85 15.92
N GLY A 263 0.18 -7.27 16.72
CA GLY A 263 0.76 -6.48 17.80
C GLY A 263 -0.35 -6.21 18.83
N GLU A 264 -0.28 -6.85 20.00
CA GLU A 264 -1.26 -6.64 21.08
C GLU A 264 -1.23 -5.19 21.59
N LEU A 265 -1.89 -4.30 20.86
CA LEU A 265 -2.15 -2.91 21.17
C LEU A 265 -3.67 -2.79 21.14
N ASN A 266 -4.33 -3.31 22.17
CA ASN A 266 -5.77 -3.57 22.14
C ASN A 266 -6.63 -2.34 22.48
N ASP A 267 -6.03 -1.25 22.98
CA ASP A 267 -6.77 -0.09 23.49
C ASP A 267 -6.12 1.27 23.19
N GLY A 268 -5.09 1.31 22.34
CA GLY A 268 -4.38 2.55 22.03
C GLY A 268 -3.43 3.03 23.14
N THR A 269 -3.05 2.14 24.06
CA THR A 269 -2.01 2.39 25.07
C THR A 269 -0.70 1.70 24.68
N LEU A 270 0.43 2.23 25.16
CA LEU A 270 1.75 1.60 24.99
C LEU A 270 2.38 1.27 26.34
N LYS A 271 3.16 0.19 26.35
CA LYS A 271 3.99 -0.16 27.50
C LYS A 271 5.30 0.61 27.45
N MET A 272 5.78 1.01 28.62
CA MET A 272 7.05 1.68 28.79
C MET A 272 7.82 1.03 29.95
N ASP A 273 9.14 0.89 29.78
CA ASP A 273 10.04 0.65 30.91
C ASP A 273 10.38 2.00 31.57
N SER A 274 11.57 2.17 32.14
CA SER A 274 12.02 3.50 32.57
C SER A 274 12.55 4.39 31.44
N LYS A 275 12.86 3.78 30.29
CA LYS A 275 13.35 4.49 29.10
C LYS A 275 12.40 4.30 27.93
N PHE A 276 12.16 5.38 27.20
CA PHE A 276 11.35 5.35 26.00
C PHE A 276 11.94 6.26 24.92
N LYS A 277 12.26 5.66 23.78
CA LYS A 277 12.85 6.35 22.65
C LYS A 277 11.87 6.47 21.50
N ILE A 278 11.68 7.70 21.03
CA ILE A 278 10.85 8.03 19.87
C ILE A 278 11.75 8.46 18.73
N LEU A 279 11.60 7.83 17.56
CA LEU A 279 12.16 8.31 16.30
C LEU A 279 11.10 9.11 15.56
N GLN A 280 11.42 10.35 15.21
CA GLN A 280 10.59 11.16 14.33
C GLN A 280 11.11 11.09 12.89
N VAL A 281 10.21 10.79 11.96
CA VAL A 281 10.43 10.84 10.51
C VAL A 281 9.51 11.92 9.93
N SER A 282 9.99 12.70 8.96
CA SER A 282 9.17 13.76 8.37
C SER A 282 9.55 14.02 6.93
N ASP A 283 8.60 14.51 6.12
CA ASP A 283 8.87 15.11 4.82
C ASP A 283 9.68 14.17 3.90
N VAL A 284 9.19 12.93 3.73
CA VAL A 284 9.85 11.93 2.86
C VAL A 284 9.55 12.14 1.38
N HIS A 285 8.37 12.67 1.04
CA HIS A 285 7.96 13.05 -0.31
C HIS A 285 8.16 11.96 -1.39
N PHE A 286 7.69 10.75 -1.09
CA PHE A 286 7.70 9.63 -2.02
C PHE A 286 6.68 9.81 -3.14
N ARG A 287 7.06 9.37 -4.34
CA ARG A 287 6.31 9.51 -5.59
C ARG A 287 5.91 8.16 -6.19
N SER A 288 6.62 7.08 -5.85
CA SER A 288 6.47 5.77 -6.50
C SER A 288 6.72 5.87 -8.01
N SER A 289 7.91 6.36 -8.39
CA SER A 289 8.28 6.65 -9.78
C SER A 289 9.07 5.52 -10.45
N ILE A 290 9.02 5.45 -11.79
CA ILE A 290 9.92 4.63 -12.62
C ILE A 290 11.18 5.38 -13.08
N ASN A 291 11.25 6.68 -12.85
CA ASN A 291 12.42 7.46 -13.23
C ASN A 291 13.59 7.07 -12.32
N SER A 292 14.73 6.73 -12.93
CA SER A 292 15.90 6.18 -12.23
C SER A 292 16.40 7.07 -11.09
N MET A 293 16.39 8.39 -11.27
CA MET A 293 16.86 9.35 -10.26
C MET A 293 15.93 9.45 -9.05
N PRO A 294 14.62 9.75 -9.19
CA PRO A 294 13.67 9.66 -8.07
C PRO A 294 13.68 8.30 -7.36
N MET A 295 13.73 7.19 -8.12
CA MET A 295 13.78 5.85 -7.55
C MET A 295 15.03 5.64 -6.68
N LEU A 296 16.21 6.03 -7.16
CA LEU A 296 17.45 5.96 -6.37
C LEU A 296 17.35 6.78 -5.08
N LYS A 297 16.68 7.93 -5.14
CA LYS A 297 16.50 8.83 -4.00
C LYS A 297 15.54 8.25 -2.95
N GLU A 298 14.41 7.68 -3.38
CA GLU A 298 13.50 6.95 -2.50
C GLU A 298 14.20 5.77 -1.82
N TYR A 299 14.97 4.98 -2.58
CA TYR A 299 15.79 3.90 -2.03
C TYR A 299 16.79 4.40 -0.97
N GLN A 300 17.49 5.51 -1.23
CA GLN A 300 18.40 6.13 -0.26
C GLN A 300 17.68 6.53 1.04
N THR A 301 16.49 7.13 0.95
CA THR A 301 15.66 7.45 2.12
C THR A 301 15.24 6.19 2.89
N MET A 302 14.77 5.14 2.20
CA MET A 302 14.38 3.88 2.85
C MET A 302 15.56 3.23 3.59
N GLN A 303 16.75 3.23 2.98
CA GLN A 303 17.97 2.73 3.62
C GLN A 303 18.37 3.59 4.82
N PHE A 304 18.23 4.91 4.72
CA PHE A 304 18.52 5.81 5.84
C PHE A 304 17.60 5.57 7.04
N ILE A 305 16.29 5.43 6.82
CA ILE A 305 15.32 5.12 7.88
C ILE A 305 15.63 3.76 8.49
N THR A 306 15.89 2.74 7.66
CA THR A 306 16.25 1.38 8.12
C THR A 306 17.52 1.40 8.97
N ASN A 307 18.58 2.05 8.50
CA ASN A 307 19.84 2.16 9.22
C ASN A 307 19.67 2.89 10.56
N THR A 308 18.87 3.97 10.58
CA THR A 308 18.55 4.70 11.82
C THR A 308 17.83 3.78 12.81
N ILE A 309 16.79 3.07 12.37
CA ILE A 309 16.03 2.15 13.24
C ILE A 309 16.94 1.07 13.82
N THR A 310 17.76 0.43 12.99
CA THR A 310 18.69 -0.63 13.47
C THR A 310 19.77 -0.10 14.42
N ARG A 311 20.11 1.18 14.33
CA ARG A 311 21.14 1.80 15.16
C ARG A 311 20.59 2.34 16.48
N GLU A 312 19.43 2.98 16.42
CA GLU A 312 18.84 3.69 17.57
C GLU A 312 17.87 2.83 18.36
N LEU A 313 17.31 1.78 17.76
CA LEU A 313 16.34 0.87 18.37
C LEU A 313 15.19 1.63 19.07
N PRO A 314 14.46 2.50 18.35
CA PRO A 314 13.37 3.26 18.95
C PRO A 314 12.22 2.34 19.39
N ASN A 315 11.52 2.73 20.45
CA ASN A 315 10.31 2.07 20.92
C ASN A 315 9.07 2.47 20.10
N LEU A 316 9.09 3.65 19.49
CA LEU A 316 8.00 4.21 18.69
C LEU A 316 8.56 5.03 17.53
N VAL A 317 7.92 4.95 16.36
CA VAL A 317 8.17 5.89 15.25
C VAL A 317 6.96 6.82 15.07
N ILE A 318 7.20 8.12 14.96
CA ILE A 318 6.16 9.11 14.65
C ILE A 318 6.52 9.79 13.33
N VAL A 319 5.62 9.69 12.36
CA VAL A 319 5.74 10.33 11.05
C VAL A 319 4.94 11.63 11.06
N THR A 320 5.61 12.77 10.92
CA THR A 320 5.00 14.12 10.97
C THR A 320 4.60 14.67 9.60
N GLY A 321 3.98 13.81 8.77
CA GLY A 321 3.38 14.19 7.49
C GLY A 321 4.35 14.37 6.34
N ASP A 322 3.78 14.77 5.21
CA ASP A 322 4.48 15.01 3.94
C ASP A 322 5.18 13.73 3.45
N ILE A 323 4.42 12.64 3.48
CA ILE A 323 4.78 11.30 3.00
C ILE A 323 4.76 11.28 1.48
N LEU A 324 3.69 11.83 0.90
CA LEU A 324 3.48 11.92 -0.53
C LEU A 324 4.00 13.26 -1.05
N ASP A 325 4.45 13.28 -2.29
CA ASP A 325 4.77 14.53 -3.00
C ASP A 325 3.57 15.03 -3.82
N SER A 326 2.40 15.12 -3.18
CA SER A 326 1.17 15.62 -3.79
C SER A 326 0.80 14.87 -5.08
N THR A 327 0.44 15.59 -6.15
CA THR A 327 0.08 15.03 -7.46
C THR A 327 1.20 14.25 -8.15
N ASN A 328 2.46 14.35 -7.69
CA ASN A 328 3.54 13.54 -8.24
C ASN A 328 3.51 12.09 -7.73
N SER A 329 2.67 11.79 -6.74
CA SER A 329 2.51 10.46 -6.15
C SER A 329 1.34 9.74 -6.80
N ILE A 330 1.65 8.76 -7.64
CA ILE A 330 0.63 8.03 -8.39
C ILE A 330 -0.05 6.99 -7.50
N ASP A 331 0.73 6.12 -6.87
CA ASP A 331 0.20 5.09 -5.96
C ASP A 331 0.58 5.36 -4.51
N TYR A 332 -0.35 5.95 -3.78
CA TYR A 332 -0.20 6.28 -2.37
C TYR A 332 0.05 5.03 -1.50
N GLN A 333 -0.52 3.87 -1.87
CA GLN A 333 -0.37 2.65 -1.08
C GLN A 333 1.07 2.16 -1.15
N THR A 334 1.69 2.17 -2.34
CA THR A 334 3.12 1.82 -2.51
C THR A 334 4.03 2.77 -1.75
N CYS A 335 3.80 4.10 -1.85
CA CYS A 335 4.59 5.08 -1.10
C CYS A 335 4.53 4.82 0.42
N ILE A 336 3.34 4.62 0.96
CA ILE A 336 3.14 4.35 2.40
C ILE A 336 3.78 3.02 2.79
N MET A 337 3.59 1.96 1.99
CA MET A 337 4.21 0.66 2.24
C MET A 337 5.74 0.76 2.28
N ASN A 338 6.36 1.47 1.33
CA ASN A 338 7.79 1.71 1.30
C ASN A 338 8.28 2.46 2.55
N LEU A 339 7.49 3.41 3.06
CA LEU A 339 7.81 4.13 4.30
C LEU A 339 7.72 3.22 5.54
N VAL A 340 6.64 2.45 5.68
CA VAL A 340 6.38 1.68 6.91
C VAL A 340 7.06 0.32 6.95
N GLN A 341 7.61 -0.14 5.82
CA GLN A 341 8.29 -1.42 5.68
C GLN A 341 9.32 -1.70 6.80
N PRO A 342 10.25 -0.80 7.15
CA PRO A 342 11.16 -1.06 8.25
C PRO A 342 10.45 -1.16 9.61
N MET A 343 9.43 -0.35 9.88
CA MET A 343 8.67 -0.41 11.14
C MET A 343 7.95 -1.75 11.28
N ILE A 344 7.28 -2.23 10.22
CA ILE A 344 6.60 -3.53 10.21
C ILE A 344 7.62 -4.67 10.38
N LYS A 345 8.74 -4.62 9.65
CA LYS A 345 9.79 -5.65 9.69
C LYS A 345 10.42 -5.78 11.09
N PHE A 346 10.67 -4.67 11.76
CA PHE A 346 11.22 -4.65 13.11
C PHE A 346 10.16 -4.69 14.22
N LYS A 347 8.87 -4.85 13.85
CA LYS A 347 7.73 -4.89 14.78
C LYS A 347 7.64 -3.65 15.69
N ILE A 348 8.01 -2.48 15.16
CA ILE A 348 7.99 -1.21 15.89
C ILE A 348 6.63 -0.55 15.67
N PRO A 349 5.87 -0.21 16.73
CA PRO A 349 4.65 0.56 16.59
C PRO A 349 4.94 1.93 15.98
N TYR A 350 4.01 2.44 15.18
CA TYR A 350 4.17 3.74 14.55
C TYR A 350 2.87 4.53 14.46
N ILE A 351 3.01 5.85 14.44
CA ILE A 351 1.90 6.80 14.22
C ILE A 351 2.24 7.63 13.01
N ILE A 352 1.25 7.86 12.16
CA ILE A 352 1.35 8.78 11.02
C ILE A 352 0.27 9.85 11.18
N THR A 353 0.69 11.11 11.17
CA THR A 353 -0.18 12.26 10.90
C THR A 353 0.07 12.77 9.49
N LEU A 354 -0.96 13.30 8.84
CA LEU A 354 -0.85 13.78 7.47
C LEU A 354 -0.40 15.24 7.42
N GLY A 355 0.45 15.55 6.45
CA GLY A 355 0.92 16.88 6.09
C GLY A 355 0.15 17.51 4.94
N SER A 356 0.64 18.64 4.44
CA SER A 356 -0.03 19.41 3.37
C SER A 356 0.17 18.77 2.00
N ALA A 357 1.26 18.04 1.81
CA ALA A 357 1.55 17.33 0.57
C ALA A 357 0.87 15.95 0.48
N ASP A 358 0.25 15.47 1.56
CA ASP A 358 -0.39 14.16 1.65
C ASP A 358 -1.78 14.13 1.00
N TYR A 359 -1.77 14.19 -0.32
CA TYR A 359 -2.89 13.90 -1.21
C TYR A 359 -2.33 13.37 -2.54
N SER A 360 -3.17 12.71 -3.33
CA SER A 360 -2.83 12.29 -4.69
C SER A 360 -3.89 12.79 -5.66
N GLU A 361 -3.58 12.85 -6.95
CA GLU A 361 -4.59 13.01 -8.00
C GLU A 361 -5.64 11.88 -7.98
N TYR A 362 -5.23 10.69 -7.51
CA TYR A 362 -6.03 9.47 -7.61
C TYR A 362 -6.65 9.01 -6.29
N ALA A 363 -6.33 9.66 -5.17
CA ALA A 363 -6.81 9.28 -3.83
C ALA A 363 -7.01 10.47 -2.88
N SER A 364 -8.09 10.40 -2.10
CA SER A 364 -8.43 11.35 -1.04
C SER A 364 -7.64 11.11 0.24
N ARG A 365 -7.61 12.11 1.13
CA ARG A 365 -7.00 11.98 2.47
C ARG A 365 -7.64 10.88 3.31
N ASP A 366 -8.95 10.71 3.19
CA ASP A 366 -9.67 9.66 3.92
C ASP A 366 -9.26 8.26 3.42
N GLN A 367 -9.10 8.09 2.09
CA GLN A 367 -8.58 6.84 1.52
C GLN A 367 -7.15 6.53 2.02
N ILE A 368 -6.32 7.55 2.16
CA ILE A 368 -4.96 7.45 2.70
C ILE A 368 -4.98 7.03 4.18
N ILE A 369 -5.73 7.74 5.04
CA ILE A 369 -5.84 7.42 6.47
C ILE A 369 -6.43 6.03 6.68
N ASN A 370 -7.50 5.69 5.96
CA ASN A 370 -8.12 4.37 6.06
C ASN A 370 -7.13 3.26 5.72
N PHE A 371 -6.31 3.43 4.67
CA PHE A 371 -5.27 2.47 4.36
C PHE A 371 -4.23 2.35 5.48
N ILE A 372 -3.68 3.48 5.97
CA ILE A 372 -2.70 3.49 7.07
C ILE A 372 -3.24 2.79 8.32
N SER A 373 -4.51 2.98 8.65
CA SER A 373 -5.17 2.40 9.82
C SER A 373 -5.35 0.88 9.71
N THR A 374 -5.32 0.31 8.51
CA THR A 374 -5.43 -1.16 8.30
C THR A 374 -4.08 -1.88 8.42
N LEU A 375 -2.96 -1.14 8.43
CA LEU A 375 -1.63 -1.73 8.40
C LEU A 375 -1.19 -2.26 9.78
N PRO A 376 -0.41 -3.35 9.83
CA PRO A 376 0.15 -3.89 11.07
C PRO A 376 0.96 -2.85 11.86
N TYR A 377 0.90 -2.88 13.18
CA TYR A 377 1.62 -1.97 14.09
C TYR A 377 1.27 -0.47 13.98
N SER A 378 0.33 -0.11 13.10
CA SER A 378 -0.19 1.25 12.98
C SER A 378 -1.06 1.61 14.19
N LEU A 379 -0.65 2.63 14.93
CA LEU A 379 -1.42 3.25 16.01
C LEU A 379 -2.36 4.34 15.50
N THR A 380 -2.21 4.78 14.23
CA THR A 380 -3.11 5.74 13.59
C THR A 380 -4.56 5.25 13.58
N LYS A 381 -4.80 3.93 13.63
CA LYS A 381 -6.15 3.35 13.76
C LYS A 381 -6.94 3.82 15.00
N PHE A 382 -6.24 4.34 16.01
CA PHE A 382 -6.85 4.88 17.23
C PHE A 382 -7.14 6.39 17.16
N SER A 383 -6.83 7.04 16.04
CA SER A 383 -7.11 8.47 15.89
C SER A 383 -8.60 8.76 16.02
N THR A 384 -8.90 10.01 16.31
CA THR A 384 -10.25 10.54 16.15
C THR A 384 -10.58 10.70 14.67
N ASP A 385 -11.85 10.98 14.36
CA ASP A 385 -12.30 11.19 12.99
C ASP A 385 -11.62 12.40 12.33
N ASN A 386 -11.14 13.36 13.14
CA ASN A 386 -10.35 14.51 12.67
C ASN A 386 -8.83 14.24 12.65
N GLY A 387 -8.38 13.01 12.92
CA GLY A 387 -6.97 12.61 12.84
C GLY A 387 -6.12 12.93 14.08
N HIS A 388 -6.72 13.40 15.17
CA HIS A 388 -6.01 13.62 16.44
C HIS A 388 -5.81 12.31 17.19
N LEU A 389 -4.73 12.20 17.97
CA LEU A 389 -4.44 11.00 18.76
C LEU A 389 -3.77 11.37 20.08
N ILE A 390 -4.15 10.66 21.13
CA ILE A 390 -3.56 10.73 22.47
C ILE A 390 -3.17 9.31 22.84
N ILE A 391 -1.90 9.08 23.13
CA ILE A 391 -1.39 7.77 23.55
C ILE A 391 -0.84 7.90 24.96
N PRO A 392 -1.50 7.31 25.97
CA PRO A 392 -0.93 7.15 27.29
C PRO A 392 0.07 5.99 27.30
N LEU A 393 1.15 6.19 28.04
CA LEU A 393 2.17 5.18 28.29
C LEU A 393 2.24 4.88 29.78
N HIS A 394 2.21 3.59 30.09
CA HIS A 394 2.20 3.10 31.47
C HIS A 394 3.47 2.33 31.77
N LYS A 395 4.03 2.54 32.97
CA LYS A 395 5.06 1.68 33.53
C LYS A 395 4.41 0.46 34.17
N PHE A 396 4.92 -0.72 33.85
CA PHE A 396 4.43 -1.96 34.44
C PHE A 396 5.33 -2.35 35.60
N ASN A 397 4.78 -2.31 36.81
CA ASN A 397 5.46 -2.82 38.00
C ASN A 397 4.98 -4.26 38.24
N ASP A 398 5.91 -5.22 38.32
CA ASP A 398 5.72 -6.61 38.75
C ASP A 398 5.34 -7.65 37.66
N PRO A 399 5.73 -8.95 37.80
CA PRO A 399 5.41 -10.04 36.84
C PRO A 399 3.91 -10.32 36.68
N LYS A 400 3.07 -9.68 37.50
CA LYS A 400 1.60 -9.79 37.47
C LYS A 400 0.92 -8.78 36.53
N GLY A 401 1.67 -7.83 35.97
CA GLY A 401 1.15 -6.88 34.97
C GLY A 401 0.18 -5.84 35.52
N GLU A 402 0.25 -5.51 36.81
CA GLU A 402 -0.52 -4.39 37.37
C GLU A 402 0.04 -3.07 36.83
N VAL A 403 -0.83 -2.29 36.19
CA VAL A 403 -0.52 -1.00 35.59
C VAL A 403 -0.19 -0.02 36.70
N SER A 404 1.06 0.43 36.78
CA SER A 404 1.37 1.63 37.57
C SER A 404 0.98 2.85 36.74
N GLN A 405 0.53 3.88 37.43
CA GLN A 405 -0.03 5.13 36.89
C GLN A 405 0.68 5.63 35.61
N ASP A 406 -0.08 6.23 34.70
CA ASP A 406 0.38 6.82 33.43
C ASP A 406 1.60 7.73 33.66
N GLU A 407 2.73 7.42 33.01
CA GLU A 407 3.99 8.16 33.19
C GLU A 407 4.24 9.16 32.07
N LEU A 408 3.93 8.80 30.82
CA LEU A 408 4.19 9.62 29.63
C LEU A 408 2.94 9.76 28.77
N MET A 409 2.69 10.97 28.27
CA MET A 409 1.66 11.24 27.28
C MET A 409 2.25 11.69 25.94
N ILE A 410 1.78 11.05 24.87
CA ILE A 410 2.10 11.46 23.50
C ILE A 410 0.83 12.02 22.85
N TYR A 411 0.91 13.27 22.41
CA TYR A 411 -0.12 13.93 21.61
C TYR A 411 0.31 13.95 20.15
N VAL A 412 -0.53 13.47 19.24
CA VAL A 412 -0.35 13.66 17.81
C VAL A 412 -1.55 14.45 17.29
N ILE A 413 -1.29 15.67 16.82
CA ILE A 413 -2.33 16.64 16.47
C ILE A 413 -2.37 16.81 14.95
N ASP A 414 -3.54 16.57 14.35
CA ASP A 414 -3.74 16.86 12.94
C ASP A 414 -3.65 18.37 12.71
N SER A 415 -2.91 18.76 11.68
CA SER A 415 -2.63 20.18 11.43
C SER A 415 -3.74 20.94 10.72
N PHE A 416 -4.75 20.23 10.22
CA PHE A 416 -5.80 20.77 9.35
C PHE A 416 -7.18 20.76 10.00
N HIS A 417 -7.32 20.13 11.16
CA HIS A 417 -8.55 20.12 11.94
C HIS A 417 -8.32 20.71 13.34
N SER A 418 -9.22 21.58 13.77
CA SER A 418 -9.18 22.13 15.13
C SER A 418 -9.49 21.05 16.18
N ILE A 419 -8.74 21.06 17.28
CA ILE A 419 -9.02 20.23 18.47
C ILE A 419 -10.36 20.61 19.13
N GLU A 420 -10.92 21.78 18.81
CA GLU A 420 -12.17 22.23 19.39
C GLU A 420 -13.40 21.51 18.85
N ASN A 421 -13.35 21.19 17.57
CA ASN A 421 -14.46 20.53 16.88
C ASN A 421 -14.42 19.01 17.09
N ASP A 422 -13.46 18.52 17.89
CA ASP A 422 -13.27 17.11 18.15
C ASP A 422 -13.75 16.72 19.56
N VAL A 423 -14.98 16.22 19.63
CA VAL A 423 -15.62 15.79 20.88
C VAL A 423 -14.86 14.63 21.51
N LYS A 424 -14.41 13.65 20.70
CA LYS A 424 -13.71 12.45 21.17
C LYS A 424 -12.34 12.82 21.76
N PHE A 425 -11.61 13.71 21.09
CA PHE A 425 -10.34 14.24 21.59
C PHE A 425 -10.53 14.98 22.91
N LYS A 426 -11.53 15.87 22.99
CA LYS A 426 -11.85 16.61 24.22
C LYS A 426 -12.23 15.69 25.37
N GLU A 427 -13.00 14.64 25.12
CA GLU A 427 -13.39 13.67 26.14
C GLU A 427 -12.15 12.99 26.73
N ILE A 428 -11.25 12.50 25.88
CA ILE A 428 -10.00 11.85 26.30
C ILE A 428 -9.11 12.85 27.04
N ALA A 429 -8.94 14.05 26.48
CA ALA A 429 -8.11 15.10 27.06
C ALA A 429 -8.70 15.72 28.35
N SER A 430 -9.99 15.58 28.61
CA SER A 430 -10.64 16.14 29.82
C SER A 430 -10.32 15.35 31.09
N LYS A 431 -9.83 14.12 30.95
CA LYS A 431 -9.47 13.28 32.10
C LYS A 431 -8.40 13.99 32.94
N PRO A 432 -8.64 14.18 34.26
CA PRO A 432 -7.66 14.76 35.16
C PRO A 432 -6.54 13.75 35.36
N VAL A 433 -5.35 14.08 34.90
CA VAL A 433 -4.18 13.23 35.09
C VAL A 433 -2.99 14.16 35.29
N ASP A 434 -2.19 13.85 36.31
CA ASP A 434 -1.00 14.60 36.68
C ASP A 434 0.24 13.91 36.11
N TRP A 435 0.35 13.87 34.78
CA TRP A 435 1.55 13.32 34.13
C TRP A 435 2.69 14.33 34.18
N GLU A 436 3.91 13.81 34.36
CA GLU A 436 5.13 14.62 34.43
C GLU A 436 5.80 14.79 33.06
N TYR A 437 5.66 13.79 32.18
CA TYR A 437 6.27 13.76 30.85
C TYR A 437 5.18 13.84 29.78
N ALA A 438 5.26 14.85 28.92
CA ALA A 438 4.33 14.99 27.79
C ALA A 438 5.03 15.60 26.56
N LEU A 439 4.80 15.00 25.39
CA LEU A 439 5.33 15.44 24.11
C LEU A 439 4.20 15.55 23.08
N ALA A 440 4.31 16.50 22.17
CA ALA A 440 3.36 16.69 21.08
C ALA A 440 4.04 16.60 19.72
N PHE A 441 3.33 16.10 18.72
CA PHE A 441 3.81 15.96 17.34
C PHE A 441 2.71 16.41 16.38
N ARG A 442 3.08 17.11 15.31
CA ARG A 442 2.16 17.51 14.24
C ARG A 442 2.94 17.78 12.95
N SER A 443 2.27 17.92 11.81
CA SER A 443 2.98 18.25 10.57
C SER A 443 3.41 19.71 10.50
N LEU A 444 2.48 20.66 10.65
CA LEU A 444 2.78 22.09 10.56
C LEU A 444 3.34 22.64 11.87
N PRO A 445 4.30 23.59 11.87
CA PRO A 445 4.70 24.28 13.10
C PRO A 445 3.55 25.10 13.71
N ILE A 446 3.59 25.33 15.02
CA ILE A 446 2.64 26.24 15.68
C ILE A 446 3.03 27.69 15.37
N PRO A 447 2.15 28.48 14.73
CA PRO A 447 2.47 29.86 14.34
C PRO A 447 3.03 30.72 15.47
N GLN A 448 2.47 30.58 16.68
CA GLN A 448 2.81 31.35 17.87
C GLN A 448 4.16 30.98 18.50
N TYR A 449 4.69 29.79 18.19
CA TYR A 449 6.01 29.33 18.64
C TYR A 449 7.09 29.53 17.59
N ARG A 450 6.73 29.96 16.37
CA ARG A 450 7.70 30.41 15.40
C ARG A 450 8.25 31.76 15.85
N PRO A 451 9.57 31.89 15.97
CA PRO A 451 10.16 33.06 16.58
C PRO A 451 10.01 34.32 15.72
N ASP A 452 9.81 35.44 16.40
CA ASP A 452 9.93 36.78 15.85
C ASP A 452 11.14 37.48 16.51
N GLY A 453 12.15 37.85 15.71
CA GLY A 453 13.35 38.54 16.20
C GLY A 453 14.48 37.61 16.65
N LEU A 454 15.18 37.95 17.74
CA LEU A 454 16.30 37.17 18.29
C LEU A 454 15.81 36.18 19.35
N PHE A 455 16.27 34.94 19.28
CA PHE A 455 15.86 33.84 20.16
C PHE A 455 16.99 32.82 20.29
N PRO A 456 17.07 32.07 21.42
CA PRO A 456 17.99 30.96 21.55
C PRO A 456 17.57 29.81 20.63
N ILE A 457 18.53 29.31 19.85
CA ILE A 457 18.35 28.22 18.88
C ILE A 457 19.50 27.23 19.02
N ILE A 458 19.16 25.94 18.95
CA ILE A 458 20.12 24.86 18.70
C ILE A 458 19.78 24.30 17.32
N GLY A 459 20.76 24.33 16.41
CA GLY A 459 20.58 23.95 15.00
C GLY A 459 20.34 25.15 14.08
N GLN A 460 19.65 24.92 12.96
CA GLN A 460 19.44 25.94 11.91
C GLN A 460 17.95 26.23 11.67
N TYR A 461 17.60 27.51 11.59
CA TYR A 461 16.27 27.99 11.26
C TYR A 461 16.37 28.94 10.05
N ASN A 462 16.14 28.40 8.87
CA ASN A 462 16.38 29.05 7.58
C ASN A 462 15.10 29.29 6.77
N GLU A 463 13.95 28.87 7.29
CA GLU A 463 12.69 28.93 6.60
C GLU A 463 11.57 29.36 7.55
N ARG A 464 10.63 30.15 7.02
CA ARG A 464 9.41 30.53 7.70
C ARG A 464 8.33 30.71 6.64
N THR A 465 7.65 29.63 6.28
CA THR A 465 6.66 29.66 5.20
C THR A 465 5.33 30.21 5.69
N SER A 466 4.49 30.66 4.76
CA SER A 466 3.09 30.95 5.08
C SER A 466 2.38 29.62 5.39
N LEU A 467 1.73 29.55 6.56
CA LEU A 467 0.99 28.36 6.97
C LEU A 467 -0.47 28.51 6.54
N GLU A 468 -0.94 27.62 5.67
CA GLU A 468 -2.35 27.52 5.30
C GLU A 468 -3.11 26.70 6.36
N LEU A 469 -3.41 27.34 7.49
CA LEU A 469 -4.25 26.74 8.53
C LEU A 469 -5.72 26.89 8.14
N ARG A 470 -6.45 25.77 8.07
CA ARG A 470 -7.92 25.76 7.91
C ARG A 470 -8.67 26.31 9.12
N GLU A 471 -7.95 26.70 10.18
CA GLU A 471 -8.50 27.31 11.40
C GLU A 471 -9.23 28.65 11.17
N ASN A 472 -9.19 29.22 9.96
CA ASN A 472 -9.84 30.49 9.61
C ASN A 472 -11.13 30.37 8.78
N VAL A 473 -11.94 29.32 8.97
CA VAL A 473 -13.35 29.33 8.52
C VAL A 473 -14.23 29.73 9.69
N GLY A 474 -14.59 31.02 9.72
CA GLY A 474 -15.17 31.70 10.88
C GLY A 474 -16.38 31.02 11.51
N THR A 475 -16.36 30.93 12.85
CA THR A 475 -17.54 30.80 13.71
C THR A 475 -17.24 31.45 15.07
N ALA A 476 -18.31 31.73 15.81
CA ALA A 476 -18.47 32.81 16.78
C ALA A 476 -17.64 32.73 18.09
N VAL A 477 -17.53 33.89 18.72
CA VAL A 477 -17.00 34.19 20.06
C VAL A 477 -17.60 33.29 21.13
N GLY A 478 -16.88 32.24 21.51
CA GLY A 478 -17.11 31.42 22.68
C GLY A 478 -15.91 30.53 22.94
N ASN A 479 -15.24 30.68 24.09
CA ASN A 479 -14.07 29.94 24.60
C ASN A 479 -13.38 28.99 23.61
N VAL A 480 -12.73 29.59 22.60
CA VAL A 480 -11.82 28.90 21.68
C VAL A 480 -10.57 28.55 22.49
N ILE A 481 -10.36 27.27 22.79
CA ILE A 481 -9.11 26.78 23.36
C ILE A 481 -8.06 26.79 22.24
N ASN A 482 -7.23 27.83 22.22
CA ASN A 482 -6.03 27.87 21.39
C ASN A 482 -5.18 26.61 21.68
N LEU A 483 -4.71 25.93 20.62
CA LEU A 483 -3.83 24.76 20.75
C LEU A 483 -2.63 25.02 21.66
N GLN A 484 -2.07 26.23 21.61
CA GLN A 484 -1.00 26.63 22.53
C GLN A 484 -1.42 26.49 24.00
N ASP A 485 -2.57 27.08 24.36
CA ASP A 485 -3.06 27.08 25.74
C ASP A 485 -3.41 25.66 26.18
N PHE A 486 -3.94 24.86 25.26
CA PHE A 486 -4.16 23.43 25.49
C PHE A 486 -2.85 22.73 25.86
N LEU A 487 -1.81 22.83 25.03
CA LEU A 487 -0.53 22.13 25.26
C LEU A 487 0.14 22.57 26.56
N ILE A 488 0.09 23.87 26.87
CA ILE A 488 0.59 24.41 28.15
C ILE A 488 -0.20 23.83 29.33
N SER A 489 -1.54 23.81 29.24
CA SER A 489 -2.40 23.24 30.29
C SER A 489 -2.15 21.73 30.52
N LYS A 490 -1.62 21.05 29.49
CA LYS A 490 -1.24 19.64 29.51
C LYS A 490 0.24 19.42 29.84
N LYS A 491 0.96 20.44 30.32
CA LYS A 491 2.37 20.37 30.74
C LYS A 491 3.30 19.79 29.65
N VAL A 492 2.96 19.99 28.37
CA VAL A 492 3.76 19.50 27.24
C VAL A 492 5.14 20.18 27.25
N LYS A 493 6.20 19.37 27.24
CA LYS A 493 7.59 19.84 27.32
C LYS A 493 8.14 20.24 25.96
N SER A 494 7.74 19.53 24.91
CA SER A 494 8.08 19.89 23.54
C SER A 494 6.95 19.53 22.59
N ILE A 495 6.76 20.39 21.59
CA ILE A 495 6.06 20.06 20.37
C ILE A 495 7.05 19.93 19.21
N SER A 496 6.88 18.90 18.40
CA SER A 496 7.71 18.67 17.23
C SER A 496 6.93 18.69 15.91
N CYS A 497 7.57 19.19 14.84
CA CYS A 497 6.95 19.39 13.53
C CYS A 497 7.88 19.14 12.34
N GLY A 498 7.29 19.11 11.14
CA GLY A 498 7.97 19.04 9.84
C GLY A 498 7.67 20.27 8.97
N HIS A 499 7.36 20.03 7.68
CA HIS A 499 6.86 20.97 6.68
C HIS A 499 7.85 22.04 6.18
N GLU A 500 8.55 22.72 7.09
CA GLU A 500 9.59 23.71 6.74
C GLU A 500 10.94 22.99 6.61
N HIS A 501 11.24 22.48 5.41
CA HIS A 501 12.33 21.54 5.15
C HIS A 501 13.73 22.07 5.45
N ASN A 502 13.95 23.39 5.35
CA ASN A 502 15.27 23.99 5.64
C ASN A 502 15.48 24.27 7.13
N ASN A 503 14.48 23.97 7.97
CA ASN A 503 14.57 24.07 9.42
C ASN A 503 14.96 22.73 10.01
N ASP A 504 16.02 22.76 10.81
CA ASP A 504 16.54 21.60 11.51
C ASP A 504 17.05 22.01 12.89
N CYS A 505 16.15 22.55 13.70
CA CYS A 505 16.47 23.15 14.99
C CYS A 505 15.47 22.82 16.09
N CYS A 506 15.87 23.08 17.34
CA CYS A 506 14.94 23.21 18.45
C CYS A 506 15.05 24.60 19.09
N LEU A 507 13.88 25.13 19.41
CA LEU A 507 13.65 26.51 19.81
C LEU A 507 12.93 26.50 21.16
N GLN A 508 13.53 27.12 22.17
CA GLN A 508 12.86 27.31 23.44
C GLN A 508 12.08 28.62 23.41
N SER A 509 10.76 28.52 23.54
CA SER A 509 9.89 29.71 23.61
C SER A 509 9.81 30.26 25.04
N LYS A 510 9.12 31.39 25.21
CA LYS A 510 8.97 32.12 26.48
C LYS A 510 8.32 31.30 27.61
N ASN A 511 7.57 30.26 27.27
CA ASN A 511 6.77 29.46 28.22
C ASN A 511 7.39 28.08 28.48
N GLU A 512 8.71 27.95 28.37
CA GLU A 512 9.51 26.74 28.66
C GLU A 512 9.26 25.53 27.75
N MET A 513 8.18 25.49 26.97
CA MET A 513 7.93 24.47 25.94
C MET A 513 8.82 24.69 24.71
N TRP A 514 9.42 23.60 24.22
CA TRP A 514 10.28 23.58 23.05
C TRP A 514 9.52 23.33 21.75
N LEU A 515 9.79 24.11 20.71
CA LEU A 515 9.42 23.79 19.33
C LEU A 515 10.61 23.12 18.63
N CYS A 516 10.43 21.88 18.19
CA CYS A 516 11.49 21.08 17.58
C CYS A 516 11.14 20.68 16.15
N TYR A 517 11.95 21.09 15.18
CA TYR A 517 11.82 20.59 13.82
C TYR A 517 12.46 19.20 13.73
N GLY A 518 11.73 18.24 13.17
CA GLY A 518 12.21 16.89 12.87
C GLY A 518 13.20 16.86 11.70
N GLY A 519 13.29 17.98 10.98
CA GLY A 519 14.03 18.14 9.73
C GLY A 519 13.36 17.41 8.58
N SER A 520 14.13 17.12 7.53
CA SER A 520 13.63 16.48 6.31
C SER A 520 14.31 15.13 6.12
N THR A 521 13.54 14.05 6.08
CA THR A 521 14.05 12.68 5.93
C THR A 521 14.15 12.26 4.46
N GLY A 522 13.32 12.84 3.60
CA GLY A 522 13.32 12.57 2.16
C GLY A 522 14.53 13.14 1.44
N VAL A 523 14.89 12.51 0.32
CA VAL A 523 15.84 13.10 -0.65
C VAL A 523 15.21 13.13 -2.03
N GLY A 524 15.67 14.05 -2.89
CA GLY A 524 15.34 13.99 -4.32
C GLY A 524 14.12 14.77 -4.78
N THR A 525 13.54 15.63 -3.94
CA THR A 525 12.62 16.67 -4.41
C THR A 525 13.37 17.99 -4.62
N LYS A 526 12.90 18.79 -5.59
CA LYS A 526 13.51 20.08 -5.94
C LYS A 526 13.55 21.05 -4.75
N ARG A 527 12.53 21.01 -3.89
CA ARG A 527 12.42 21.85 -2.69
C ARG A 527 13.36 21.42 -1.55
N MET A 528 14.03 20.27 -1.69
CA MET A 528 14.98 19.73 -0.72
C MET A 528 16.38 19.57 -1.36
N GLU A 529 16.61 20.19 -2.51
CA GLU A 529 17.89 20.11 -3.21
C GLU A 529 18.99 20.82 -2.41
N GLY A 530 20.11 20.12 -2.17
CA GLY A 530 21.20 20.61 -1.34
C GLY A 530 21.03 20.38 0.17
N LEU A 531 19.87 19.89 0.61
CA LEU A 531 19.65 19.48 1.99
C LEU A 531 20.18 18.07 2.24
N PHE A 532 20.68 17.83 3.44
CA PHE A 532 21.05 16.51 3.89
C PHE A 532 19.92 15.90 4.70
N ALA A 533 19.45 14.73 4.27
CA ALA A 533 18.41 14.01 4.98
C ALA A 533 18.80 13.74 6.43
N ASN A 534 17.88 14.03 7.33
CA ASN A 534 18.05 13.87 8.75
C ASN A 534 16.74 13.46 9.44
N VAL A 535 16.88 13.06 10.69
CA VAL A 535 15.79 12.64 11.58
C VAL A 535 16.11 13.13 12.98
N ARG A 536 15.06 13.30 13.80
CA ARG A 536 15.17 13.66 15.21
C ARG A 536 14.75 12.50 16.09
N LEU A 537 15.44 12.35 17.21
CA LEU A 537 15.10 11.42 18.27
C LEU A 537 14.74 12.18 19.55
N PHE A 538 13.87 11.55 20.33
CA PHE A 538 13.54 11.95 21.70
C PHE A 538 13.74 10.74 22.60
N ASP A 539 14.47 10.92 23.71
CA ASP A 539 14.68 9.89 24.73
C ASP A 539 14.14 10.41 26.05
N ILE A 540 13.21 9.65 26.62
CA ILE A 540 12.56 9.93 27.88
C ILE A 540 13.12 8.92 28.88
N ASP A 541 13.74 9.40 29.96
CA ASP A 541 14.24 8.59 31.06
C ASP A 541 13.53 9.02 32.34
N THR A 542 12.57 8.21 32.80
CA THR A 542 11.75 8.53 33.99
C THR A 542 12.48 8.22 35.30
N ASP A 543 13.54 7.42 35.28
CA ASP A 543 14.33 7.11 36.48
C ASP A 543 15.18 8.33 36.89
N ILE A 544 15.80 9.01 35.92
CA ILE A 544 16.56 10.26 36.17
C ILE A 544 15.75 11.53 35.94
N GLY A 545 14.55 11.40 35.38
CA GLY A 545 13.60 12.48 35.14
C GLY A 545 14.03 13.46 34.05
N GLU A 546 14.50 12.93 32.92
CA GLU A 546 15.02 13.72 31.81
C GLU A 546 14.31 13.42 30.49
N ILE A 547 14.17 14.46 29.66
CA ILE A 547 13.85 14.33 28.23
C ILE A 547 15.01 14.95 27.47
N THR A 548 15.63 14.17 26.59
CA THR A 548 16.71 14.62 25.71
C THR A 548 16.33 14.42 24.26
N SER A 549 16.93 15.20 23.37
CA SER A 549 16.72 15.09 21.94
C SER A 549 18.02 15.31 21.17
N TRP A 550 18.17 14.59 20.07
CA TRP A 550 19.29 14.73 19.16
C TRP A 550 18.90 14.35 17.74
N LYS A 551 19.85 14.46 16.81
CA LYS A 551 19.64 14.16 15.40
C LYS A 551 20.63 13.16 14.83
N ARG A 552 20.20 12.50 13.77
CA ARG A 552 21.02 11.67 12.89
C ARG A 552 20.92 12.16 11.46
N ASN A 553 22.02 12.07 10.72
CA ASN A 553 22.10 12.49 9.33
C ASN A 553 22.48 11.32 8.42
N MET A 554 21.93 11.27 7.21
CA MET A 554 22.17 10.20 6.25
C MET A 554 23.64 9.97 5.90
N HIS A 555 24.49 11.00 5.85
CA HIS A 555 25.90 10.86 5.50
C HIS A 555 26.80 10.46 6.67
N LEU A 556 26.37 10.76 7.90
CA LEU A 556 27.16 10.59 9.11
C LEU A 556 26.27 9.99 10.20
N ILE A 557 25.69 8.83 9.90
CA ILE A 557 24.73 8.13 10.76
C ILE A 557 25.32 7.80 12.13
N ASP A 558 26.63 7.56 12.21
CA ASP A 558 27.34 7.27 13.47
C ASP A 558 27.41 8.47 14.42
N ASN A 559 27.31 9.68 13.90
CA ASN A 559 27.45 10.91 14.67
C ASN A 559 26.09 11.37 15.19
N VAL A 560 26.11 11.88 16.42
CA VAL A 560 24.99 12.57 17.06
C VAL A 560 25.17 14.06 16.83
N TYR A 561 24.11 14.77 16.43
CA TYR A 561 24.13 16.22 16.23
C TYR A 561 23.10 16.89 17.12
N ASP A 562 23.41 18.13 17.53
CA ASP A 562 22.51 19.03 18.25
C ASP A 562 21.79 18.35 19.43
N TYR A 563 22.58 17.63 20.24
CA TYR A 563 22.10 17.02 21.47
C TYR A 563 21.70 18.10 22.47
N GLN A 564 20.53 17.95 23.08
CA GLN A 564 20.01 18.94 24.01
C GLN A 564 19.08 18.33 25.07
N TYR A 565 19.02 19.01 26.21
CA TYR A 565 18.06 18.72 27.28
C TYR A 565 16.78 19.51 27.02
N ILE A 566 15.68 18.79 26.78
CA ILE A 566 14.34 19.36 26.63
C ILE A 566 13.71 19.61 28.00
N TYR A 567 13.90 18.66 28.92
CA TYR A 567 13.37 18.72 30.27
C TYR A 567 14.29 17.98 31.24
N LYS A 568 14.37 18.47 32.46
CA LYS A 568 15.03 17.82 33.60
C LYS A 568 14.23 18.13 34.86
N ARG A 569 13.89 17.11 35.64
CA ARG A 569 13.24 17.25 36.93
C ARG A 569 14.22 17.87 37.93
N GLU A 570 13.76 18.90 38.64
CA GLU A 570 14.56 19.63 39.65
C GLU A 570 14.84 18.81 40.91
#